data_AF-A0A5M4AP25-F1
#
_entry.id   AF-A0A5M4AP25-F1
#
_cell.length_a   1.000
_cell.length_b   1.000
_cell.length_c   1.000
_cell.angle_alpha   90.00
_cell.angle_beta   90.00
_cell.angle_gamma   90.00
#
_symmetry.space_group_name_H-M   'P 1'
#
loop_
_entity.id
_entity.type
_entity.pdbx_description
1 polymer ?
#
loop_
_entity_poly.entity_id
_entity_poly.type
_entity_poly.pdbx_seq_one_letter_code
_entity_poly.pdbx_strand_id
1 'polypeptide(L)'
;MNNYLKLLLHLKQFEGDGKMHPIEQLFPDLTTSEKGNIFKELVDENFIVLAGREPRYDSYIFEQNILTGESKITESPFNKLNREIPENEYKAKITFKGSKYLKEELEMQEKGKYNINVSGSGANNTFVIESNNVTIDNRPEFSKKIEKIIETIKSDNSIDEELKANAISDFQNAKMEVNKSGKLPEKIMKGILQYGSQIGSIGSLLYQLFTGA
;
A
#
# COMPACT_ATOMS: atom_id res chain seq x y z
N MET A 1 12.59 -5.43 -3.67
CA MET A 1 12.60 -4.11 -2.99
C MET A 1 11.34 -3.37 -3.42
N ASN A 2 10.50 -3.00 -2.47
CA ASN A 2 9.19 -2.38 -2.69
C ASN A 2 9.32 -1.05 -3.48
N ASN A 3 8.44 -0.83 -4.46
CA ASN A 3 8.40 0.39 -5.28
C ASN A 3 8.25 1.67 -4.44
N TYR A 4 7.48 1.62 -3.35
CA TYR A 4 7.32 2.74 -2.41
C TYR A 4 8.64 3.09 -1.71
N LEU A 5 9.34 2.08 -1.18
CA LEU A 5 10.64 2.26 -0.53
C LEU A 5 11.70 2.75 -1.52
N LYS A 6 11.69 2.26 -2.76
CA LYS A 6 12.59 2.73 -3.82
C LYS A 6 12.42 4.22 -4.09
N LEU A 7 11.19 4.72 -4.17
CA LEU A 7 10.91 6.14 -4.35
C LEU A 7 11.36 6.95 -3.13
N LEU A 8 10.97 6.54 -1.93
CA LEU A 8 11.29 7.26 -0.69
C LEU A 8 12.80 7.32 -0.46
N LEU A 9 13.54 6.24 -0.72
CA LEU A 9 15.00 6.20 -0.64
C LEU A 9 15.67 7.18 -1.61
N HIS A 10 15.17 7.25 -2.85
CA HIS A 10 15.66 8.21 -3.82
C HIS A 10 15.42 9.65 -3.34
N LEU A 11 14.20 9.98 -2.91
CA LEU A 11 13.83 11.32 -2.47
C LEU A 11 14.52 11.73 -1.16
N LYS A 12 14.88 10.77 -0.30
CA LYS A 12 15.59 11.01 0.96
C LYS A 12 16.94 11.72 0.77
N GLN A 13 17.62 11.47 -0.35
CA GLN A 13 18.89 12.11 -0.69
C GLN A 13 18.77 13.62 -0.87
N PHE A 14 17.56 14.10 -1.13
CA PHE A 14 17.23 15.50 -1.37
C PHE A 14 16.45 16.13 -0.20
N GLU A 15 16.33 15.44 0.92
CA GLU A 15 15.62 15.98 2.08
C GLU A 15 16.24 17.31 2.54
N GLY A 16 15.39 18.32 2.71
CA GLY A 16 15.81 19.65 3.19
C GLY A 16 16.24 20.63 2.09
N ASP A 17 16.33 20.20 0.82
CA ASP A 17 16.71 21.09 -0.29
C ASP A 17 15.55 21.98 -0.79
N GLY A 18 14.32 21.67 -0.39
CA GLY A 18 13.10 22.38 -0.73
C GLY A 18 12.64 22.24 -2.18
N LYS A 19 13.33 21.44 -3.00
CA LYS A 19 13.09 21.31 -4.45
C LYS A 19 12.31 20.02 -4.78
N MET A 20 11.67 20.03 -5.94
CA MET A 20 10.99 18.87 -6.51
C MET A 20 11.93 18.17 -7.49
N HIS A 21 12.02 16.84 -7.40
CA HIS A 21 12.94 16.02 -8.19
C HIS A 21 12.18 15.10 -9.15
N PRO A 22 12.67 14.86 -10.37
CA PRO A 22 12.03 13.96 -11.33
C PRO A 22 12.06 12.50 -10.84
N ILE A 23 10.93 11.81 -10.91
CA ILE A 23 10.77 10.46 -10.32
C ILE A 23 10.34 9.38 -11.31
N GLU A 24 9.93 9.75 -12.54
CA GLU A 24 9.45 8.77 -13.53
C GLU A 24 10.53 7.78 -13.98
N GLN A 25 11.78 8.22 -13.94
CA GLN A 25 12.98 7.50 -14.38
C GLN A 25 13.27 6.28 -13.48
N LEU A 26 12.78 6.29 -12.24
CA LEU A 26 13.01 5.22 -11.27
C LEU A 26 12.26 3.93 -11.62
N PHE A 27 11.26 4.02 -12.49
CA PHE A 27 10.37 2.92 -12.84
C PHE A 27 10.28 2.78 -14.37
N PRO A 28 11.37 2.38 -15.06
CA PRO A 28 11.37 2.28 -16.52
C PRO A 28 10.38 1.23 -17.05
N ASP A 29 10.14 0.17 -16.26
CA ASP A 29 9.32 -0.98 -16.66
C ASP A 29 7.81 -0.79 -16.42
N LEU A 30 7.41 0.31 -15.75
CA LEU A 30 6.01 0.59 -15.43
C LEU A 30 5.38 1.55 -16.44
N THR A 31 4.09 1.36 -16.70
CA THR A 31 3.29 2.30 -17.48
C THR A 31 3.08 3.61 -16.72
N THR A 32 2.75 4.69 -17.43
CA THR A 32 2.41 5.99 -16.82
C THR A 32 1.27 5.89 -15.80
N SER A 33 0.27 5.05 -16.08
CA SER A 33 -0.88 4.85 -15.21
C SER A 33 -0.47 4.19 -13.89
N GLU A 34 0.35 3.13 -13.95
CA GLU A 34 0.88 2.44 -12.78
C GLU A 34 1.77 3.36 -11.93
N LYS A 35 2.62 4.18 -12.57
CA LYS A 35 3.40 5.22 -11.89
C LYS A 35 2.48 6.19 -11.14
N GLY A 36 1.45 6.68 -11.82
CA GLY A 36 0.46 7.60 -11.25
C GLY A 36 -0.23 7.04 -10.01
N ASN A 37 -0.65 5.76 -10.06
CA ASN A 37 -1.29 5.11 -8.92
C ASN A 37 -0.35 5.00 -7.72
N ILE A 38 0.89 4.54 -7.93
CA ILE A 38 1.91 4.42 -6.87
C ILE A 38 2.19 5.80 -6.23
N PHE A 39 2.34 6.84 -7.05
CA PHE A 39 2.63 8.18 -6.55
C PHE A 39 1.44 8.76 -5.79
N LYS A 40 0.22 8.51 -6.27
CA LYS A 40 -1.01 8.96 -5.61
C LYS A 40 -1.17 8.34 -4.23
N GLU A 41 -0.94 7.04 -4.08
CA GLU A 41 -1.01 6.38 -2.77
C GLU A 41 -0.03 6.98 -1.75
N LEU A 42 1.19 7.33 -2.19
CA LEU A 42 2.17 8.00 -1.32
C LEU A 42 1.79 9.45 -0.98
N VAL A 43 1.03 10.12 -1.85
CA VAL A 43 0.48 11.45 -1.59
C VAL A 43 -0.69 11.37 -0.62
N ASP A 44 -1.58 10.39 -0.79
CA ASP A 44 -2.74 10.17 0.08
C ASP A 44 -2.28 9.87 1.53
N GLU A 45 -1.18 9.14 1.68
CA GLU A 45 -0.50 8.92 2.96
C GLU A 45 0.36 10.10 3.44
N ASN A 46 0.42 11.20 2.69
CA ASN A 46 1.23 12.39 2.98
C ASN A 46 2.73 12.08 3.16
N PHE A 47 3.25 11.07 2.47
CA PHE A 47 4.68 10.72 2.49
C PHE A 47 5.50 11.53 1.48
N ILE A 48 4.88 11.95 0.39
CA ILE A 48 5.48 12.81 -0.62
C ILE A 48 4.55 13.96 -0.99
N VAL A 49 5.12 15.02 -1.57
CA VAL A 49 4.36 16.02 -2.33
C VAL A 49 4.67 15.81 -3.80
N LEU A 50 3.64 15.67 -4.63
CA LEU A 50 3.73 15.40 -6.07
C LEU A 50 3.41 16.66 -6.89
N ALA A 51 4.08 16.82 -8.02
CA ALA A 51 3.83 17.84 -9.03
C ALA A 51 4.09 17.26 -10.44
N GLY A 52 3.55 17.91 -11.48
CA GLY A 52 3.69 17.45 -12.86
C GLY A 52 2.52 16.57 -13.32
N ARG A 53 2.51 16.23 -14.62
CA ARG A 53 1.40 15.59 -15.34
C ARG A 53 0.01 16.18 -15.08
N GLU A 54 -0.05 17.50 -14.89
CA GLU A 54 -1.32 18.21 -14.86
C GLU A 54 -2.06 18.01 -16.19
N PRO A 55 -3.36 17.67 -16.16
CA PRO A 55 -4.13 17.46 -17.38
C PRO A 55 -4.18 18.77 -18.16
N ARG A 56 -3.80 18.71 -19.43
CA ARG A 56 -3.90 19.84 -20.36
C ARG A 56 -5.22 19.76 -21.10
N TYR A 57 -5.88 20.90 -21.21
CA TYR A 57 -7.16 21.03 -21.91
C TYR A 57 -7.01 21.97 -23.10
N ASP A 58 -7.60 21.58 -24.22
CA ASP A 58 -7.78 22.47 -25.35
C ASP A 58 -8.83 23.52 -25.01
N SER A 59 -8.56 24.76 -25.41
CA SER A 59 -9.42 25.92 -25.17
C SER A 59 -10.14 26.34 -26.45
N TYR A 60 -11.35 26.85 -26.31
CA TYR A 60 -12.18 27.32 -27.42
C TYR A 60 -12.61 28.76 -27.17
N ILE A 61 -12.59 29.57 -28.22
CA ILE A 61 -13.02 30.96 -28.20
C ILE A 61 -14.46 31.01 -28.72
N PHE A 62 -15.36 31.56 -27.91
CA PHE A 62 -16.74 31.78 -28.30
C PHE A 62 -16.93 33.25 -28.65
N GLU A 63 -17.32 33.51 -29.89
CA GLU A 63 -17.61 34.85 -30.41
C GLU A 63 -19.10 34.95 -30.70
N GLN A 64 -19.75 35.98 -30.17
CA GLN A 64 -21.16 36.27 -30.46
C GLN A 64 -21.28 37.65 -31.08
N ASN A 65 -21.89 37.72 -32.26
CA ASN A 65 -22.28 38.98 -32.85
C ASN A 65 -23.57 39.47 -32.18
N ILE A 66 -23.45 40.54 -31.40
CA ILE A 66 -24.56 41.09 -30.60
C ILE A 66 -25.67 41.67 -31.49
N LEU A 67 -25.34 42.07 -32.73
CA LEU A 67 -26.27 42.71 -33.66
C LEU A 67 -27.03 41.70 -34.55
N THR A 68 -26.38 40.60 -34.96
CA THR A 68 -27.01 39.57 -35.81
C THR A 68 -27.48 38.34 -35.01
N GLY A 69 -27.04 38.19 -33.75
CA GLY A 69 -27.32 37.02 -32.93
C GLY A 69 -26.50 35.78 -33.30
N GLU A 70 -25.65 35.86 -34.32
CA GLU A 70 -24.84 34.74 -34.79
C GLU A 70 -23.70 34.44 -33.81
N SER A 71 -23.46 33.16 -33.58
CA SER A 71 -22.36 32.67 -32.74
C SER A 71 -21.37 31.86 -33.55
N LYS A 72 -20.09 32.03 -33.25
CA LYS A 72 -18.99 31.28 -33.85
C LYS A 72 -18.10 30.71 -32.74
N ILE A 73 -17.72 29.45 -32.89
CA ILE A 73 -16.71 28.81 -32.06
C ILE A 73 -15.45 28.66 -32.89
N THR A 74 -14.33 29.13 -32.37
CA THR A 74 -13.01 28.94 -32.98
C THR A 74 -12.08 28.24 -31.99
N GLU A 75 -11.22 27.36 -32.50
CA GLU A 75 -10.17 26.77 -31.68
C GLU A 75 -9.16 27.84 -31.27
N SER A 76 -8.71 27.79 -30.02
CA SER A 76 -7.64 28.67 -29.55
C SER A 76 -6.34 28.38 -30.32
N PRO A 77 -5.62 29.41 -30.79
CA PRO A 77 -4.31 29.23 -31.43
C PRO A 77 -3.29 28.57 -30.49
N PHE A 78 -3.53 28.61 -29.18
CA PHE A 78 -2.70 27.94 -28.17
C PHE A 78 -2.88 26.42 -28.12
N ASN A 79 -3.95 25.85 -28.70
CA ASN A 79 -4.19 24.40 -28.68
C ASN A 79 -3.09 23.63 -29.44
N LYS A 80 -2.63 24.19 -30.57
CA LYS A 80 -1.52 23.60 -31.32
C LYS A 80 -0.25 23.52 -30.47
N LEU A 81 0.06 24.60 -29.76
CA LEU A 81 1.21 24.64 -28.85
C LEU A 81 1.02 23.66 -27.67
N ASN A 82 -0.19 23.55 -27.12
CA ASN A 82 -0.50 22.64 -26.02
C ASN A 82 -0.25 21.17 -26.37
N ARG A 83 -0.53 20.79 -27.63
CA ARG A 83 -0.34 19.44 -28.18
C ARG A 83 1.11 19.13 -28.55
N GLU A 84 1.91 20.15 -28.92
CA GLU A 84 3.31 19.98 -29.34
C GLU A 84 4.30 20.00 -28.16
N ILE A 85 3.97 20.64 -27.04
CA ILE A 85 4.83 20.68 -25.85
C ILE A 85 4.82 19.30 -25.16
N PRO A 86 5.98 18.70 -24.83
CA PRO A 86 6.03 17.43 -24.10
C PRO A 86 5.34 17.55 -22.73
N GLU A 87 4.68 16.48 -22.28
CA GLU A 87 4.04 16.45 -20.96
C GLU A 87 5.06 16.69 -19.84
N ASN A 88 4.61 17.36 -18.77
CA ASN A 88 5.46 17.59 -17.61
C ASN A 88 5.68 16.27 -16.88
N GLU A 89 6.92 15.81 -16.75
CA GLU A 89 7.24 14.61 -15.95
C GLU A 89 6.78 14.76 -14.49
N TYR A 90 6.42 13.64 -13.85
CA TYR A 90 6.20 13.59 -12.41
C TYR A 90 7.47 14.00 -11.65
N LYS A 91 7.28 14.95 -10.74
CA LYS A 91 8.29 15.38 -9.78
C LYS A 91 7.75 15.26 -8.37
N ALA A 92 8.59 14.87 -7.43
CA ALA A 92 8.20 14.81 -6.03
C ALA A 92 9.28 15.29 -5.08
N LYS A 93 8.86 15.57 -3.85
CA LYS A 93 9.74 15.73 -2.69
C LYS A 93 9.21 14.94 -1.52
N ILE A 94 10.11 14.43 -0.68
CA ILE A 94 9.73 13.70 0.53
C ILE A 94 9.22 14.68 1.60
N THR A 95 8.19 14.28 2.33
CA THR A 95 7.71 15.03 3.50
C THR A 95 8.44 14.56 4.76
N PHE A 96 8.31 15.31 5.86
CA PHE A 96 8.79 14.85 7.16
C PHE A 96 8.17 13.51 7.59
N LYS A 97 6.87 13.29 7.29
CA LYS A 97 6.18 12.03 7.59
C LYS A 97 6.78 10.87 6.78
N GLY A 98 7.01 11.07 5.48
CA GLY A 98 7.63 10.05 4.61
C GLY A 98 9.06 9.72 5.03
N SER A 99 9.83 10.73 5.41
CA SER A 99 11.19 10.55 5.95
C SER A 99 11.23 9.76 7.25
N LYS A 100 10.30 10.04 8.16
CA LYS A 100 10.16 9.32 9.42
C LYS A 100 9.78 7.86 9.17
N TYR A 101 8.77 7.64 8.33
CA TYR A 101 8.33 6.30 7.92
C TYR A 101 9.49 5.49 7.31
N LEU A 102 10.24 6.08 6.38
CA LEU A 102 11.39 5.40 5.77
C LEU A 102 12.44 5.00 6.79
N LYS A 103 12.74 5.87 7.76
CA LYS A 103 13.70 5.56 8.82
C LYS A 103 13.23 4.40 9.68
N GLU A 104 11.94 4.41 10.06
CA GLU A 104 11.32 3.32 10.83
C GLU A 104 11.37 2.00 10.06
N GLU A 105 11.03 1.99 8.78
CA GLU A 105 11.10 0.81 7.90
C GLU A 105 12.52 0.24 7.76
N LEU A 106 13.52 1.10 7.57
CA LEU A 106 14.93 0.67 7.47
C LEU A 106 15.43 0.10 8.80
N GLU A 107 15.12 0.74 9.92
CA GLU A 107 15.48 0.22 11.24
C GLU A 107 14.78 -1.12 11.54
N MET A 108 13.56 -1.32 11.06
CA MET A 108 12.82 -2.57 11.19
C MET A 108 13.43 -3.69 10.33
N GLN A 109 13.84 -3.37 9.10
CA GLN A 109 14.58 -4.30 8.23
C GLN A 109 15.91 -4.73 8.84
N GLU A 110 16.67 -3.79 9.40
CA GLU A 110 17.97 -4.07 10.03
C GLU A 110 17.84 -4.90 11.32
N LYS A 111 16.78 -4.68 12.10
CA LYS A 111 16.55 -5.37 13.38
C LYS A 111 15.80 -6.69 13.23
N GLY A 112 15.30 -7.04 12.05
CA GLY A 112 14.48 -8.23 11.81
C GLY A 112 13.19 -8.28 12.63
N LYS A 113 12.69 -7.12 13.08
CA LYS A 113 11.47 -6.97 13.89
C LYS A 113 10.55 -5.96 13.22
N TYR A 114 9.32 -6.37 12.90
CA TYR A 114 8.32 -5.52 12.25
C TYR A 114 7.16 -5.24 13.20
N ASN A 115 6.76 -3.97 13.31
CA ASN A 115 5.53 -3.54 13.96
C ASN A 115 4.37 -3.56 12.96
N ILE A 116 3.26 -4.15 13.37
CA ILE A 116 2.02 -4.15 12.59
C ILE A 116 1.33 -2.81 12.83
N ASN A 117 1.30 -1.95 11.80
CA ASN A 117 0.53 -0.71 11.84
C ASN A 117 -0.83 -0.95 11.18
N VAL A 118 -1.89 -1.07 11.99
CA VAL A 118 -3.28 -1.16 11.50
C VAL A 118 -3.90 0.23 11.58
N SER A 119 -3.86 0.97 10.48
CA SER A 119 -4.69 2.15 10.30
C SER A 119 -5.81 1.82 9.31
N GLY A 120 -7.00 1.51 9.83
CA GLY A 120 -8.18 1.26 9.00
C GLY A 120 -9.40 0.83 9.79
N SER A 121 -10.35 1.73 9.99
CA SER A 121 -11.73 1.40 10.34
C SER A 121 -12.49 1.13 9.03
N GLY A 122 -12.27 -0.01 8.39
CA GLY A 122 -13.06 -0.41 7.21
C GLY A 122 -12.34 -1.39 6.27
N ALA A 123 -12.96 -2.56 6.09
CA ALA A 123 -12.92 -3.58 5.02
C ALA A 123 -11.64 -3.94 4.23
N ASN A 124 -10.56 -3.16 4.23
CA ASN A 124 -9.34 -3.42 3.47
C ASN A 124 -8.12 -3.39 4.42
N ASN A 125 -7.90 -4.51 5.11
CA ASN A 125 -6.70 -4.70 5.93
C ASN A 125 -5.55 -5.14 5.01
N THR A 126 -4.69 -4.22 4.61
CA THR A 126 -3.50 -4.53 3.82
C THR A 126 -2.39 -5.03 4.76
N PHE A 127 -2.12 -6.34 4.76
CA PHE A 127 -0.98 -6.93 5.45
C PHE A 127 0.19 -7.07 4.46
N VAL A 128 1.19 -6.19 4.56
CA VAL A 128 2.47 -6.36 3.82
C VAL A 128 3.49 -6.94 4.78
N ILE A 129 3.81 -8.24 4.63
CA ILE A 129 4.85 -8.90 5.43
C ILE A 129 5.80 -9.68 4.52
N GLU A 130 7.05 -9.21 4.46
CA GLU A 130 8.20 -9.95 3.91
C GLU A 130 9.06 -10.43 5.10
N SER A 131 8.65 -11.49 5.80
CA SER A 131 9.46 -12.07 6.88
C SER A 131 9.75 -13.56 6.67
N ASN A 132 11.04 -13.90 6.77
CA ASN A 132 11.54 -15.27 6.72
C ASN A 132 11.59 -15.84 8.15
N ASN A 133 10.79 -16.86 8.44
CA ASN A 133 10.78 -17.64 9.69
C ASN A 133 10.59 -16.81 10.98
N VAL A 134 9.33 -16.64 11.41
CA VAL A 134 9.02 -15.92 12.66
C VAL A 134 9.27 -16.82 13.86
N THR A 135 10.11 -16.35 14.79
CA THR A 135 10.34 -17.05 16.07
C THR A 135 9.26 -16.65 17.07
N ILE A 136 8.66 -17.63 17.74
CA ILE A 136 7.59 -17.43 18.72
C ILE A 136 8.11 -17.77 20.12
N ASP A 137 8.32 -16.73 20.93
CA ASP A 137 8.91 -16.86 22.26
C ASP A 137 7.92 -17.43 23.29
N ASN A 138 6.62 -17.07 23.22
CA ASN A 138 5.56 -17.54 24.12
C ASN A 138 4.61 -18.55 23.46
N ARG A 139 5.09 -19.79 23.26
CA ARG A 139 4.33 -20.87 22.58
C ARG A 139 2.97 -21.20 23.22
N PRO A 140 2.82 -21.24 24.56
CA PRO A 140 1.53 -21.48 25.19
C PRO A 140 0.49 -20.40 24.88
N GLU A 141 0.90 -19.13 24.92
CA GLU A 141 0.01 -18.01 24.59
C GLU A 141 -0.35 -18.00 23.11
N PHE A 142 0.61 -18.25 22.22
CA PHE A 142 0.35 -18.41 20.80
C PHE A 142 -0.66 -19.53 20.52
N SER A 143 -0.49 -20.70 21.14
CA SER A 143 -1.42 -21.83 20.98
C SER A 143 -2.85 -21.48 21.41
N LYS A 144 -3.01 -20.76 22.53
CA LYS A 144 -4.33 -20.29 23.01
C LYS A 144 -4.97 -19.30 22.04
N LYS A 145 -4.19 -18.36 21.49
CA LYS A 145 -4.69 -17.39 20.50
C LYS A 145 -5.13 -18.07 19.20
N ILE A 146 -4.37 -19.07 18.74
CA ILE A 146 -4.77 -19.89 17.58
C ILE A 146 -6.07 -20.66 17.84
N GLU A 147 -6.24 -21.25 19.03
CA GLU A 147 -7.48 -21.95 19.38
C GLU A 147 -8.69 -21.02 19.33
N LYS A 148 -8.55 -19.80 19.87
CA LYS A 148 -9.59 -18.77 19.80
C LYS A 148 -9.92 -18.37 18.35
N ILE A 149 -8.92 -18.27 17.48
CA ILE A 149 -9.13 -18.01 16.04
C ILE A 149 -9.92 -19.16 15.40
N ILE A 150 -9.51 -20.41 15.64
CA ILE A 150 -10.18 -21.60 15.11
C ILE A 150 -11.64 -21.67 15.58
N GLU A 151 -11.90 -21.39 16.86
CA GLU A 151 -13.27 -21.35 17.40
C GLU A 151 -14.12 -20.27 16.73
N THR A 152 -13.53 -19.09 16.50
CA THR A 152 -14.22 -17.98 15.83
C THR A 152 -14.59 -18.36 14.39
N ILE A 153 -13.66 -18.96 13.64
CA ILE A 153 -13.90 -19.45 12.26
C ILE A 153 -15.00 -20.52 12.23
N LYS A 154 -15.00 -21.46 13.18
CA LYS A 154 -16.03 -22.50 13.27
C LYS A 154 -17.42 -21.94 13.51
N SER A 155 -17.50 -20.88 14.33
CA SER A 155 -18.77 -20.24 14.68
C SER A 155 -19.30 -19.26 13.62
N ASP A 156 -18.47 -18.92 12.63
CA ASP A 156 -18.84 -17.95 11.60
C ASP A 156 -19.59 -18.63 10.44
N ASN A 157 -20.89 -18.34 10.37
CA ASN A 157 -21.78 -18.87 9.34
C ASN A 157 -21.73 -18.08 8.02
N SER A 158 -20.96 -16.98 7.95
CA SER A 158 -20.83 -16.14 6.76
C SER A 158 -19.69 -16.58 5.83
N ILE A 159 -18.88 -17.55 6.26
CA ILE A 159 -17.72 -18.06 5.53
C ILE A 159 -18.14 -19.32 4.76
N ASP A 160 -17.67 -19.43 3.52
CA ASP A 160 -17.76 -20.65 2.73
C ASP A 160 -17.12 -21.87 3.44
N GLU A 161 -17.73 -23.04 3.32
CA GLU A 161 -17.29 -24.25 4.04
C GLU A 161 -15.91 -24.77 3.59
N GLU A 162 -15.55 -24.57 2.31
CA GLU A 162 -14.22 -24.94 1.81
C GLU A 162 -13.16 -23.99 2.38
N LEU A 163 -13.44 -22.69 2.36
CA LEU A 163 -12.56 -21.67 2.95
C LEU A 163 -12.40 -21.89 4.47
N LYS A 164 -13.49 -22.25 5.16
CA LYS A 164 -13.51 -22.56 6.59
C LYS A 164 -12.62 -23.78 6.91
N ALA A 165 -12.75 -24.86 6.14
CA ALA A 165 -11.94 -26.06 6.32
C ALA A 165 -10.45 -25.80 6.08
N ASN A 166 -10.12 -25.08 5.00
CA ASN A 166 -8.74 -24.71 4.66
C ASN A 166 -8.10 -23.83 5.74
N ALA A 167 -8.81 -22.79 6.19
CA ALA A 167 -8.32 -21.90 7.24
C ALA A 167 -8.06 -22.66 8.55
N ILE A 168 -9.00 -23.50 8.99
CA ILE A 168 -8.82 -24.31 10.21
C ILE A 168 -7.59 -25.23 10.10
N SER A 169 -7.43 -25.91 8.96
CA SER A 169 -6.28 -26.78 8.70
C SER A 169 -4.95 -26.02 8.80
N ASP A 170 -4.86 -24.84 8.15
CA ASP A 170 -3.65 -24.03 8.16
C ASP A 170 -3.32 -23.46 9.55
N PHE A 171 -4.33 -23.04 10.32
CA PHE A 171 -4.14 -22.63 11.71
C PHE A 171 -3.70 -23.79 12.61
N GLN A 172 -4.20 -25.01 12.38
CA GLN A 172 -3.72 -26.21 13.09
C GLN A 172 -2.27 -26.54 12.73
N ASN A 173 -1.91 -26.45 11.45
CA ASN A 173 -0.54 -26.64 10.98
C ASN A 173 0.41 -25.60 11.59
N ALA A 174 -0.01 -24.32 11.66
CA ALA A 174 0.73 -23.25 12.32
C ALA A 174 0.99 -23.57 13.81
N LYS A 175 -0.05 -24.00 14.53
CA LYS A 175 0.07 -24.42 15.94
C LYS A 175 1.05 -25.58 16.11
N MET A 176 0.98 -26.59 15.23
CA MET A 176 1.88 -27.74 15.29
C MET A 176 3.34 -27.34 15.06
N GLU A 177 3.61 -26.55 14.01
CA GLU A 177 4.97 -26.13 13.67
C GLU A 177 5.61 -25.26 14.76
N VAL A 178 4.84 -24.34 15.36
CA VAL A 178 5.32 -23.51 16.48
C VAL A 178 5.57 -24.35 17.73
N ASN A 179 4.72 -25.34 18.03
CA ASN A 179 4.95 -26.22 19.18
C ASN A 179 6.19 -27.11 18.99
N LYS A 180 6.43 -27.60 17.76
CA LYS A 180 7.58 -28.45 17.42
C LYS A 180 8.90 -27.69 17.35
N SER A 181 8.93 -26.58 16.60
CA SER A 181 10.16 -25.88 16.24
C SER A 181 10.36 -24.54 16.95
N GLY A 182 9.31 -24.01 17.59
CA GLY A 182 9.30 -22.63 18.09
C GLY A 182 9.30 -21.57 16.99
N LYS A 183 9.18 -21.98 15.73
CA LYS A 183 9.22 -21.12 14.56
C LYS A 183 7.96 -21.33 13.72
N LEU A 184 7.51 -20.27 13.08
CA LEU A 184 6.47 -20.31 12.08
C LEU A 184 7.09 -20.09 10.69
N PRO A 185 7.06 -21.11 9.81
CA PRO A 185 7.55 -20.98 8.44
C PRO A 185 6.81 -19.89 7.67
N GLU A 186 7.54 -19.17 6.82
CA GLU A 186 7.01 -18.07 5.99
C GLU A 186 5.78 -18.47 5.17
N LYS A 187 5.80 -19.67 4.57
CA LYS A 187 4.66 -20.17 3.77
C LYS A 187 3.37 -20.27 4.61
N ILE A 188 3.48 -20.76 5.84
CA ILE A 188 2.34 -20.90 6.74
C ILE A 188 1.89 -19.52 7.22
N MET A 189 2.84 -18.64 7.54
CA MET A 189 2.57 -17.26 7.93
C MET A 189 1.77 -16.49 6.86
N LYS A 190 2.21 -16.55 5.60
CA LYS A 190 1.52 -15.89 4.49
C LYS A 190 0.10 -16.43 4.30
N GLY A 191 -0.07 -17.75 4.41
CA GLY A 191 -1.40 -18.39 4.36
C GLY A 191 -2.34 -17.87 5.43
N ILE A 192 -1.90 -17.85 6.70
CA ILE A 192 -2.77 -17.42 7.80
C ILE A 192 -3.10 -15.91 7.78
N LEU A 193 -2.19 -15.07 7.26
CA LEU A 193 -2.42 -13.64 7.11
C LEU A 193 -3.41 -13.35 5.97
N GLN A 194 -3.38 -14.14 4.90
CA GLN A 194 -4.34 -14.02 3.81
C GLN A 194 -5.77 -14.25 4.28
N TYR A 195 -5.99 -15.13 5.26
CA TYR A 195 -7.31 -15.29 5.87
C TYR A 195 -7.78 -14.05 6.63
N GLY A 196 -6.87 -13.18 7.10
CA GLY A 196 -7.25 -11.93 7.77
C GLY A 196 -7.89 -10.87 6.87
N SER A 197 -7.67 -10.96 5.55
CA SER A 197 -8.37 -10.13 4.57
C SER A 197 -9.65 -10.80 4.05
N GLN A 198 -9.72 -12.14 4.08
CA GLN A 198 -10.86 -12.92 3.57
C GLN A 198 -11.94 -13.17 4.63
N ILE A 199 -11.55 -13.23 5.90
CA ILE A 199 -12.42 -13.58 7.03
C ILE A 199 -12.43 -12.40 8.01
N GLY A 200 -13.44 -11.54 7.89
CA GLY A 200 -13.54 -10.33 8.70
C GLY A 200 -13.59 -10.60 10.21
N SER A 201 -14.18 -11.73 10.62
CA SER A 201 -14.35 -12.11 12.03
C SER A 201 -13.04 -12.41 12.77
N ILE A 202 -11.94 -12.67 12.05
CA ILE A 202 -10.65 -13.01 12.67
C ILE A 202 -9.58 -11.93 12.50
N GLY A 203 -9.84 -10.84 11.78
CA GLY A 203 -8.83 -9.82 11.47
C GLY A 203 -8.16 -9.24 12.73
N SER A 204 -8.95 -8.91 13.76
CA SER A 204 -8.44 -8.42 15.05
C SER A 204 -7.74 -9.50 15.88
N LEU A 205 -8.14 -10.76 15.74
CA LEU A 205 -7.50 -11.88 16.44
C LEU A 205 -6.14 -12.23 15.82
N LEU A 206 -6.02 -12.15 14.50
CA LEU A 206 -4.75 -12.28 13.79
C LEU A 206 -3.77 -11.17 14.17
N TYR A 207 -4.26 -9.94 14.36
CA TYR A 207 -3.43 -8.86 14.91
C TYR A 207 -2.90 -9.20 16.31
N GLN A 208 -3.77 -9.68 17.20
CA GLN A 208 -3.39 -10.10 18.56
C GLN A 208 -2.44 -11.30 18.59
N LEU A 209 -2.44 -12.15 17.55
CA LEU A 209 -1.56 -13.30 17.44
C LEU A 209 -0.09 -12.90 17.33
N PHE A 210 0.19 -11.78 16.67
CA PHE A 210 1.55 -11.32 16.36
C PHE A 210 1.99 -10.08 17.12
N THR A 211 1.04 -9.33 17.69
CA THR A 211 1.35 -8.31 18.69
C THR A 211 1.35 -8.97 20.07
N GLY A 212 2.56 -9.16 20.61
CA GLY A 212 2.72 -9.64 21.98
C GLY A 212 1.98 -8.72 22.96
N ALA A 213 1.30 -9.31 23.94
CA ALA A 213 0.85 -8.57 25.11
C ALA A 213 2.06 -8.26 26.02
#